data_AF-A0A1I0BYC1-F1
#
_entry.id   AF-A0A1I0BYC1-F1
#
_cell.length_a   1.000
_cell.length_b   1.000
_cell.length_c   1.000
_cell.angle_alpha   90.00
_cell.angle_beta   90.00
_cell.angle_gamma   90.00
#
_symmetry.space_group_name_H-M   'P 1'
#
loop_
_entity.id
_entity.type
_entity.pdbx_description
1 polymer ?
#
loop_
_entity_poly.entity_id
_entity_poly.type
_entity_poly.pdbx_seq_one_letter_code
_entity_poly.pdbx_strand_id
1 'polypeptide(L)' 'MTFTKSVTCFDFYDRAQKGEKATQDDWDLMTIPMKAMELKQKYNLD' A
#
# COMPACT_ATOMS: atom_id res chain seq x y z
N MET A 1 16.10 -10.29 9.02
CA MET A 1 16.11 -9.75 7.64
C MET A 1 16.11 -8.24 7.75
N THR A 2 17.14 -7.59 7.22
CA THR A 2 17.24 -6.12 7.14
C THR A 2 16.94 -5.67 5.70
N PHE A 3 16.66 -4.38 5.49
CA PHE A 3 16.47 -3.84 4.14
C PHE A 3 17.76 -3.93 3.32
N THR A 4 17.64 -4.18 2.01
CA THR A 4 18.80 -4.29 1.11
C THR A 4 19.51 -2.94 0.89
N LYS A 5 18.73 -1.86 0.83
CA LYS A 5 19.20 -0.47 0.69
C LYS A 5 18.13 0.51 1.18
N SER A 6 18.53 1.73 1.52
CA SER A 6 17.58 2.82 1.77
C SER A 6 16.71 3.05 0.54
N VAL A 7 15.40 3.19 0.75
CA VAL A 7 14.45 3.38 -0.35
C VAL A 7 14.59 4.80 -0.90
N THR A 8 14.75 4.88 -2.22
CA THR A 8 14.84 6.13 -2.98
C THR A 8 13.73 6.21 -4.04
N CYS A 9 13.59 7.36 -4.71
CA CYS A 9 12.66 7.51 -5.83
C CYS A 9 12.95 6.54 -6.99
N PHE A 10 14.22 6.16 -7.20
CA PHE A 10 14.61 5.17 -8.21
C PHE A 10 14.02 3.78 -7.90
N ASP A 11 14.05 3.38 -6.63
CA ASP A 11 13.46 2.12 -6.19
C ASP A 11 11.95 2.10 -6.39
N PHE A 12 11.30 3.25 -6.19
CA PHE A 12 9.87 3.36 -6.39
C PHE A 12 9.49 3.19 -7.86
N TYR A 13 10.23 3.84 -8.77
CA TYR A 13 10.03 3.66 -10.20
C TYR A 13 10.22 2.20 -10.63
N ASP A 14 11.33 1.57 -10.22
CA ASP A 14 11.63 0.17 -10.56
C ASP A 14 10.55 -0.80 -10.07
N ARG A 15 10.00 -0.55 -8.86
CA ARG A 15 8.91 -1.35 -8.30
C ARG A 15 7.59 -1.09 -9.00
N ALA A 16 7.26 0.15 -9.35
CA ALA A 16 6.02 0.49 -10.03
C ALA A 16 5.91 -0.21 -11.40
N GLN A 17 7.03 -0.42 -12.10
CA GLN A 17 7.04 -1.14 -13.38
C GLN A 17 6.72 -2.65 -13.25
N LYS A 18 6.97 -3.26 -12.09
CA LYS A 18 6.84 -4.70 -11.86
C LYS A 18 5.81 -5.06 -10.78
N GLY A 19 5.12 -4.03 -10.27
CA GLY A 19 4.17 -4.16 -9.18
C GLY A 19 2.93 -4.95 -9.57
N GLU A 20 2.13 -5.26 -8.56
CA GLU A 20 0.82 -5.87 -8.77
C GLU A 20 -0.05 -4.95 -9.62
N LYS A 21 -0.66 -5.52 -10.66
CA LYS A 21 -1.64 -4.78 -11.47
C LYS A 21 -2.93 -4.69 -10.67
N ALA A 22 -3.36 -3.47 -10.41
CA ALA A 22 -4.67 -3.15 -9.86
C ALA A 22 -5.30 -2.06 -10.71
N THR A 23 -6.62 -2.07 -10.84
CA THR A 23 -7.31 -0.89 -11.36
C THR A 23 -7.37 0.18 -10.27
N GLN A 24 -7.60 1.43 -10.68
CA GLN A 24 -7.76 2.51 -9.71
C GLN A 24 -9.01 2.28 -8.84
N ASP A 25 -10.10 1.76 -9.39
CA ASP A 25 -11.32 1.47 -8.63
C ASP A 25 -11.09 0.37 -7.58
N ASP A 26 -10.32 -0.68 -7.89
CA ASP A 26 -9.96 -1.72 -6.91
C ASP A 26 -9.15 -1.13 -5.73
N TRP A 27 -8.35 -0.10 -6.00
CA TRP A 27 -7.55 0.56 -4.97
C TRP A 27 -8.39 1.54 -4.14
N ASP A 28 -9.11 2.41 -4.82
CA ASP A 28 -9.83 3.55 -4.23
C ASP A 28 -11.12 3.10 -3.54
N LEU A 29 -11.85 2.14 -4.13
CA LEU A 29 -13.16 1.71 -3.64
C LEU A 29 -13.10 0.44 -2.78
N MET A 30 -11.96 -0.26 -2.75
CA MET A 30 -11.79 -1.46 -1.93
C MET A 30 -10.55 -1.39 -1.03
N THR A 31 -9.34 -1.37 -1.60
CA THR A 31 -8.12 -1.62 -0.82
C THR A 31 -7.92 -0.61 0.32
N ILE A 32 -8.01 0.68 -0.01
CA ILE A 32 -7.86 1.75 0.98
C ILE A 32 -9.03 1.79 1.99
N PRO A 33 -10.31 1.86 1.58
CA PRO A 33 -11.41 1.98 2.53
C PRO A 33 -11.53 0.74 3.44
N MET A 34 -11.29 -0.47 2.91
CA MET A 34 -11.33 -1.70 3.72
C MET A 34 -10.23 -1.69 4.79
N LYS A 35 -9.00 -1.33 4.43
CA LYS A 35 -7.89 -1.33 5.40
C LYS A 35 -8.06 -0.22 6.45
N ALA A 36 -8.52 0.96 6.05
CA ALA A 36 -8.79 2.05 6.99
C ALA A 36 -9.88 1.66 8.01
N MET A 37 -10.98 1.05 7.55
CA MET A 37 -12.04 0.55 8.42
C MET A 37 -11.54 -0.54 9.36
N GLU A 38 -10.78 -1.51 8.84
CA GLU A 38 -10.18 -2.59 9.62
C GLU A 38 -9.27 -2.04 10.74
N LEU A 39 -8.39 -1.09 10.42
CA LEU A 39 -7.46 -0.53 11.39
C LEU A 39 -8.17 0.36 12.42
N LYS A 40 -9.18 1.14 12.01
CA LYS A 40 -10.00 1.92 12.94
C LYS A 40 -10.62 1.03 14.01
N GLN A 41 -11.26 -0.06 13.58
CA GLN A 41 -11.88 -1.02 14.50
C GLN A 41 -10.83 -1.78 15.33
N LYS A 42 -9.74 -2.24 14.69
CA LYS A 42 -8.68 -3.01 15.34
C LYS A 42 -8.02 -2.25 16.49
N TYR A 43 -7.75 -0.96 16.29
CA TYR A 43 -7.12 -0.12 17.30
C TYR A 43 -8.12 0.67 18.14
N ASN A 44 -9.43 0.46 17.91
CA ASN A 44 -10.51 1.15 18.59
C ASN A 44 -10.30 2.66 18.63
N LEU A 45 -9.98 3.23 17.45
CA LEU A 45 -9.78 4.65 17.28
C LEU A 45 -11.16 5.32 17.18
N ASP A 46 -11.46 6.14 18.19
CA ASP A 46 -12.69 6.95 18.27
C ASP A 46 -12.38 8.40 17.86
#